data_AF-A0A8S3Z9K9-F1
#
_entry.id   AF-A0A8S3Z9K9-F1
#
_cell.length_a   1.000
_cell.length_b   1.000
_cell.length_c   1.000
_cell.angle_alpha   90.00
_cell.angle_beta   90.00
_cell.angle_gamma   90.00
#
_symmetry.space_group_name_H-M   'P 1'
#
loop_
_entity.id
_entity.type
_entity.pdbx_description
1 polymer ?
#
loop_
_entity_poly.entity_id
_entity_poly.type
_entity_poly.pdbx_seq_one_letter_code
_entity_poly.pdbx_strand_id
1 'polypeptide(L)'
;PVLLEVPHFASLRGREREVVILRSDNGESWYEHPTQATEDAVTEALGASIEELDNEEDLSKKRIKRILTTDLPQYFALVTRVTRVKQESTVIGMEGGVLSSNVVPQVQAVLPEGTLTRPIPVGLQAQPIAPELVAKLLGNRVAVSPIVTIEPRRRKFHKPITLTIPVPRAAQKGMINQYGGDRPTLRLLFSLAADPNPAVWEDVTESKPMTLVDDCVSFTTTVSARFWLIDCQNVSEASQMASILYQEAVTVPYMAKFVVFAKRDSPEEGKLRIFCMTDDKDDKTLEKQEKFFEVARSRDIEEQEASARIAFMKEPKVQRGEAPQTPICNLNIRLPDMSESGELNSDKAAEFRKRHDFLRGQGL
;
A
#
# COMPACT_ATOMS: atom_id res chain seq x y z
N PRO A 1 -23.31 -16.89 -18.80
CA PRO A 1 -22.16 -16.22 -18.15
C PRO A 1 -21.64 -17.07 -17.00
N VAL A 2 -20.36 -16.97 -16.67
CA VAL A 2 -19.72 -17.69 -15.56
C VAL A 2 -19.28 -16.68 -14.52
N LEU A 3 -19.47 -17.03 -13.25
CA LEU A 3 -19.00 -16.27 -12.10
C LEU A 3 -17.80 -16.96 -11.49
N LEU A 4 -16.70 -16.23 -11.31
CA LEU A 4 -15.49 -16.71 -10.63
C LEU A 4 -15.28 -15.87 -9.38
N GLU A 5 -15.10 -16.53 -8.24
CA GLU A 5 -14.75 -15.87 -6.98
C GLU A 5 -13.31 -16.23 -6.62
N VAL A 6 -12.43 -15.22 -6.63
CA VAL A 6 -10.99 -15.41 -6.46
C VAL A 6 -10.54 -14.67 -5.20
N PRO A 7 -9.94 -15.35 -4.21
CA PRO A 7 -9.41 -14.69 -3.03
C PRO A 7 -8.18 -13.83 -3.38
N HIS A 8 -7.99 -12.73 -2.66
CA HIS A 8 -6.81 -11.89 -2.76
C HIS A 8 -6.27 -11.51 -1.37
N PHE A 9 -5.00 -11.11 -1.33
CA PHE A 9 -4.30 -10.77 -0.08
C PHE A 9 -3.91 -9.30 -0.01
N ALA A 10 -4.32 -8.50 -0.98
CA ALA A 10 -4.09 -7.06 -0.93
C ALA A 10 -4.88 -6.38 0.19
N SER A 11 -4.24 -5.48 0.92
CA SER A 11 -4.91 -4.58 1.84
C SER A 11 -5.38 -3.35 1.07
N LEU A 12 -6.71 -3.13 1.07
CA LEU A 12 -7.32 -2.05 0.30
C LEU A 12 -7.33 -0.71 1.04
N ARG A 13 -6.96 -0.70 2.34
CA ARG A 13 -6.98 0.48 3.24
C ARG A 13 -8.26 1.31 3.06
N GLY A 14 -9.42 0.66 3.19
CA GLY A 14 -10.70 1.25 2.88
C GLY A 14 -10.89 1.40 1.36
N ARG A 15 -10.94 2.64 0.86
CA ARG A 15 -11.11 2.96 -0.58
C ARG A 15 -9.84 3.53 -1.24
N GLU A 16 -8.71 3.54 -0.54
CA GLU A 16 -7.42 4.04 -1.08
C GLU A 16 -6.87 3.16 -2.21
N ARG A 17 -7.17 1.86 -2.18
CA ARG A 17 -6.70 0.89 -3.18
C ARG A 17 -7.86 0.07 -3.76
N GLU A 18 -7.72 -0.32 -5.02
CA GLU A 18 -8.69 -1.14 -5.73
C GLU A 18 -8.01 -2.37 -6.33
N VAL A 19 -8.76 -3.46 -6.42
CA VAL A 19 -8.36 -4.65 -7.18
C VAL A 19 -9.02 -4.59 -8.54
N VAL A 20 -8.19 -4.52 -9.58
CA VAL A 20 -8.63 -4.52 -10.98
C VAL A 20 -8.32 -5.86 -11.61
N ILE A 21 -9.23 -6.30 -12.48
CA ILE A 21 -9.12 -7.55 -13.19
C ILE A 21 -8.51 -7.23 -14.55
N LEU A 22 -7.32 -7.74 -14.81
CA LEU A 22 -6.74 -7.78 -16.14
C LEU A 22 -6.94 -9.16 -16.73
N ARG A 23 -7.06 -9.23 -18.06
CA ARG A 23 -7.10 -10.48 -18.81
C ARG A 23 -6.11 -10.47 -19.97
N SER A 24 -5.70 -11.68 -20.36
CA SER A 24 -4.85 -11.93 -21.53
C SER A 24 -5.35 -13.16 -22.27
N ASP A 25 -5.66 -13.00 -23.55
CA ASP A 25 -6.14 -14.10 -24.39
C ASP A 25 -4.99 -14.91 -25.02
N ASN A 26 -3.77 -14.35 -25.03
CA ASN A 26 -2.58 -14.94 -25.66
C ASN A 26 -1.37 -15.10 -24.71
N GLY A 27 -1.48 -14.67 -23.45
CA GLY A 27 -0.40 -14.69 -22.47
C GLY A 27 0.65 -13.59 -22.63
N GLU A 28 0.58 -12.77 -23.69
CA GLU A 28 1.58 -11.73 -23.98
C GLU A 28 1.02 -10.32 -23.74
N SER A 29 -0.19 -10.06 -24.23
CA SER A 29 -0.84 -8.75 -24.12
C SER A 29 -1.91 -8.74 -23.03
N TRP A 30 -1.93 -7.67 -22.24
CA TRP A 30 -2.82 -7.52 -21.09
C TRP A 30 -3.71 -6.29 -21.25
N TYR A 31 -4.99 -6.45 -20.93
CA TYR A 31 -5.97 -5.37 -20.94
C TYR A 31 -6.98 -5.54 -19.81
N GLU A 32 -7.68 -4.46 -19.45
CA GLU A 32 -8.67 -4.47 -18.37
C GLU A 32 -9.90 -5.28 -18.78
N HIS A 33 -10.37 -6.17 -17.91
CA HIS A 33 -11.53 -7.01 -18.18
C HIS A 33 -12.78 -6.14 -18.33
N PRO A 34 -13.53 -6.26 -19.45
CA PRO A 34 -14.57 -5.28 -19.80
C PRO A 34 -15.81 -5.36 -18.91
N THR A 35 -16.12 -6.53 -18.37
CA THR A 35 -17.37 -6.75 -17.62
C THR A 35 -17.14 -6.53 -16.13
N GLN A 36 -17.84 -5.54 -15.57
CA GLN A 36 -17.88 -5.37 -14.12
C GLN A 36 -18.93 -6.29 -13.51
N ALA A 37 -18.56 -7.00 -12.45
CA ALA A 37 -19.44 -7.91 -11.71
C ALA A 37 -20.29 -7.13 -10.68
N THR A 38 -21.09 -6.17 -11.12
CA THR A 38 -22.04 -5.46 -10.25
C THR A 38 -23.17 -6.39 -9.79
N GLU A 39 -23.84 -6.08 -8.68
CA GLU A 39 -24.95 -6.91 -8.18
C GLU A 39 -26.04 -7.10 -9.22
N ASP A 40 -26.40 -6.03 -9.95
CA ASP A 40 -27.37 -6.07 -11.05
C ASP A 40 -26.90 -7.00 -12.18
N ALA A 41 -25.64 -6.86 -12.62
CA ALA A 41 -25.10 -7.67 -13.71
C ALA A 41 -25.00 -9.16 -13.33
N VAL A 42 -24.69 -9.45 -12.07
CA VAL A 42 -24.65 -10.82 -11.54
C VAL A 42 -26.06 -11.41 -11.48
N THR A 43 -27.03 -10.64 -11.00
CA THR A 43 -28.44 -11.06 -10.90
C THR A 43 -29.04 -11.32 -12.28
N GLU A 44 -28.75 -10.45 -13.26
CA GLU A 44 -29.18 -10.62 -14.66
C GLU A 44 -28.52 -11.85 -15.30
N ALA A 45 -27.23 -12.07 -15.04
CA ALA A 45 -26.45 -13.13 -15.67
C ALA A 45 -26.76 -14.54 -15.15
N LEU A 46 -27.15 -14.69 -13.89
CA LEU A 46 -27.32 -15.98 -13.21
C LEU A 46 -28.79 -16.27 -12.85
N GLY A 47 -29.68 -15.28 -13.00
CA GLY A 47 -31.09 -15.36 -12.61
C GLY A 47 -31.29 -15.52 -11.10
N ALA A 48 -32.55 -15.58 -10.66
CA ALA A 48 -32.94 -15.79 -9.25
C ALA A 48 -32.59 -17.20 -8.70
N SER A 49 -31.64 -17.92 -9.33
CA SER A 49 -31.37 -19.33 -9.09
C SER A 49 -30.20 -19.60 -8.13
N ILE A 50 -29.56 -18.55 -7.59
CA ILE A 50 -28.48 -18.69 -6.61
C ILE A 50 -28.92 -18.00 -5.33
N GLU A 51 -29.55 -18.78 -4.46
CA GLU A 51 -29.72 -18.40 -3.06
C GLU A 51 -28.31 -18.34 -2.43
N GLU A 52 -27.99 -17.23 -1.76
CA GLU A 52 -26.81 -17.02 -0.90
C GLU A 52 -25.46 -16.64 -1.57
N LEU A 53 -25.45 -15.78 -2.60
CA LEU A 53 -24.21 -15.06 -2.92
C LEU A 53 -23.94 -13.97 -1.87
N ASP A 54 -22.70 -13.91 -1.38
CA ASP A 54 -22.25 -12.79 -0.54
C ASP A 54 -22.44 -11.46 -1.31
N ASN A 55 -22.89 -10.41 -0.61
CA ASN A 55 -22.91 -9.05 -1.14
C ASN A 55 -21.48 -8.49 -1.29
N GLU A 56 -21.33 -7.35 -1.96
CA GLU A 56 -19.99 -6.76 -2.21
C GLU A 56 -19.24 -6.40 -0.91
N GLU A 57 -19.94 -6.02 0.16
CA GLU A 57 -19.32 -5.70 1.45
C GLU A 57 -18.73 -6.94 2.13
N ASP A 58 -19.46 -8.06 2.10
CA ASP A 58 -19.04 -9.32 2.71
C ASP A 58 -17.90 -9.97 1.92
N LEU A 59 -17.95 -9.90 0.60
CA LEU A 59 -16.82 -10.26 -0.25
C LEU A 59 -15.58 -9.41 0.05
N SER A 60 -15.75 -8.11 0.27
CA SER A 60 -14.64 -7.21 0.65
C SER A 60 -14.01 -7.61 1.98
N LYS A 61 -14.84 -7.96 2.99
CA LYS A 61 -14.37 -8.47 4.29
C LYS A 61 -13.61 -9.80 4.15
N LYS A 62 -14.12 -10.71 3.32
CA LYS A 62 -13.50 -12.01 3.00
C LYS A 62 -12.28 -11.87 2.07
N ARG A 63 -12.09 -10.70 1.45
CA ARG A 63 -11.09 -10.42 0.41
C ARG A 63 -11.23 -11.32 -0.80
N ILE A 64 -12.45 -11.42 -1.29
CA ILE A 64 -12.79 -12.18 -2.49
C ILE A 64 -13.17 -11.18 -3.58
N LYS A 65 -12.57 -11.31 -4.76
CA LYS A 65 -12.97 -10.53 -5.94
C LYS A 65 -13.76 -11.42 -6.88
N ARG A 66 -14.93 -10.90 -7.26
CA ARG A 66 -15.85 -11.56 -8.20
C ARG A 66 -15.53 -11.12 -9.63
N ILE A 67 -15.39 -12.09 -10.53
CA ILE A 67 -15.18 -11.90 -11.97
C ILE A 67 -16.40 -12.49 -12.67
N LEU A 68 -17.14 -11.65 -13.39
CA LEU A 68 -18.23 -12.07 -14.26
C LEU A 68 -17.71 -12.09 -15.70
N THR A 69 -17.78 -13.24 -16.37
CA THR A 69 -17.28 -13.36 -17.75
C THR A 69 -18.19 -14.23 -18.61
N THR A 70 -18.22 -13.99 -19.90
CA THR A 70 -18.94 -14.81 -20.89
C THR A 70 -18.05 -15.84 -21.57
N ASP A 71 -16.74 -15.61 -21.52
CA ASP A 71 -15.71 -16.41 -22.14
C ASP A 71 -14.48 -16.49 -21.22
N LEU A 72 -13.67 -17.53 -21.37
CA LEU A 72 -12.49 -17.76 -20.54
C LEU A 72 -11.22 -17.37 -21.32
N PRO A 73 -10.49 -16.32 -20.90
CA PRO A 73 -9.17 -16.00 -21.44
C PRO A 73 -8.13 -17.05 -21.02
N GLN A 74 -6.94 -16.98 -21.62
CA GLN A 74 -5.81 -17.81 -21.19
C GLN A 74 -5.38 -17.48 -19.75
N TYR A 75 -5.38 -16.20 -19.38
CA TYR A 75 -5.06 -15.76 -18.02
C TYR A 75 -5.97 -14.62 -17.54
N PHE A 76 -6.28 -14.66 -16.24
CA PHE A 76 -6.72 -13.51 -15.47
C PHE A 76 -5.63 -13.09 -14.49
N ALA A 77 -5.54 -11.79 -14.19
CA ALA A 77 -4.69 -11.27 -13.13
C ALA A 77 -5.47 -10.28 -12.27
N LEU A 78 -5.47 -10.51 -10.96
CA LEU A 78 -5.97 -9.57 -9.97
C LEU A 78 -4.83 -8.62 -9.61
N VAL A 79 -4.87 -7.40 -10.12
CA VAL A 79 -3.84 -6.40 -9.90
C VAL A 79 -4.34 -5.37 -8.90
N THR A 80 -3.63 -5.27 -7.77
CA THR A 80 -3.87 -4.17 -6.83
C THR A 80 -3.13 -2.94 -7.31
N ARG A 81 -3.86 -1.86 -7.52
CA ARG A 81 -3.28 -0.55 -7.76
C ARG A 81 -3.72 0.39 -6.64
N VAL A 82 -2.98 1.47 -6.44
CA VAL A 82 -3.58 2.65 -5.79
C VAL A 82 -4.87 2.90 -6.53
N THR A 83 -6.01 2.98 -5.82
CA THR A 83 -7.30 3.25 -6.44
C THR A 83 -6.99 4.39 -7.36
N ARG A 84 -7.23 4.20 -8.67
CA ARG A 84 -7.39 5.36 -9.51
C ARG A 84 -8.60 6.01 -8.89
N VAL A 85 -8.37 6.91 -7.94
CA VAL A 85 -9.34 7.86 -7.45
C VAL A 85 -9.98 8.35 -8.73
N LYS A 86 -11.18 7.80 -8.96
CA LYS A 86 -11.79 7.51 -10.26
C LYS A 86 -11.11 8.32 -11.35
N GLN A 87 -10.24 7.75 -12.20
CA GLN A 87 -9.52 8.57 -13.19
C GLN A 87 -10.56 9.37 -13.98
N GLU A 88 -10.61 10.68 -13.75
CA GLU A 88 -11.65 11.53 -14.32
C GLU A 88 -11.18 11.93 -15.69
N SER A 89 -11.28 10.99 -16.62
CA SER A 89 -10.97 11.24 -18.01
C SER A 89 -12.19 11.88 -18.67
N THR A 90 -12.05 13.15 -19.04
CA THR A 90 -13.01 13.82 -19.92
C THR A 90 -12.34 14.02 -21.27
N VAL A 91 -13.08 13.85 -22.36
CA VAL A 91 -12.58 14.22 -23.69
C VAL A 91 -12.59 15.74 -23.80
N ILE A 92 -11.43 16.34 -23.93
CA ILE A 92 -11.26 17.79 -24.07
C ILE A 92 -10.74 18.09 -25.47
N GLY A 93 -11.42 18.99 -26.18
CA GLY A 93 -11.07 19.46 -27.52
C GLY A 93 -10.41 20.83 -27.53
N MET A 94 -10.59 21.54 -28.65
CA MET A 94 -9.99 22.85 -28.89
C MET A 94 -10.63 23.95 -28.04
N GLU A 95 -11.89 23.76 -27.68
CA GLU A 95 -12.69 24.65 -26.82
C GLU A 95 -12.10 24.80 -25.41
N GLY A 96 -11.19 23.90 -25.00
CA GLY A 96 -10.66 23.86 -23.65
C GLY A 96 -11.64 23.19 -22.68
N GLY A 97 -11.36 23.27 -21.39
CA GLY A 97 -12.20 22.62 -20.40
C GLY A 97 -11.64 22.72 -18.99
N VAL A 98 -12.44 22.26 -18.04
CA VAL A 98 -12.07 22.22 -16.62
C VAL A 98 -12.23 20.79 -16.13
N LEU A 99 -11.17 20.26 -15.51
CA LEU A 99 -11.17 18.98 -14.80
C LEU A 99 -11.10 19.28 -13.31
N SER A 100 -11.98 18.70 -12.52
CA SER A 100 -11.96 18.81 -11.05
C SER A 100 -11.90 17.41 -10.46
N SER A 101 -11.28 17.22 -9.29
CA SER A 101 -11.23 15.90 -8.64
C SER A 101 -12.41 15.70 -7.69
N ASN A 102 -13.07 14.54 -7.75
CA ASN A 102 -14.15 14.16 -6.84
C ASN A 102 -13.65 13.77 -5.44
N VAL A 103 -12.39 13.35 -5.30
CA VAL A 103 -11.82 12.93 -4.00
C VAL A 103 -11.20 14.09 -3.25
N VAL A 104 -10.59 15.03 -3.97
CA VAL A 104 -10.12 16.28 -3.40
C VAL A 104 -10.69 17.42 -4.23
N PRO A 105 -11.90 17.94 -3.88
CA PRO A 105 -12.61 18.95 -4.68
C PRO A 105 -11.84 20.24 -4.94
N GLN A 106 -10.84 20.55 -4.09
CA GLN A 106 -9.94 21.69 -4.27
C GLN A 106 -8.94 21.50 -5.42
N VAL A 107 -8.71 20.26 -5.87
CA VAL A 107 -7.79 19.97 -6.97
C VAL A 107 -8.51 20.18 -8.30
N GLN A 108 -7.98 21.08 -9.12
CA GLN A 108 -8.57 21.45 -10.40
C GLN A 108 -7.47 21.70 -11.46
N ALA A 109 -7.78 21.37 -12.71
CA ALA A 109 -6.99 21.72 -13.88
C ALA A 109 -7.88 22.47 -14.88
N VAL A 110 -7.48 23.70 -15.24
CA VAL A 110 -8.15 24.53 -16.23
C VAL A 110 -7.30 24.55 -17.50
N LEU A 111 -7.88 24.09 -18.60
CA LEU A 111 -7.29 24.07 -19.94
C LEU A 111 -7.95 25.19 -20.77
N PRO A 112 -7.25 26.31 -21.05
CA PRO A 112 -7.79 27.36 -21.89
C PRO A 112 -8.08 26.90 -23.34
N GLU A 113 -8.91 27.64 -24.05
CA GLU A 113 -9.15 27.40 -25.48
C GLU A 113 -7.84 27.42 -26.29
N GLY A 114 -7.67 26.43 -27.18
CA GLY A 114 -6.49 26.24 -28.01
C GLY A 114 -5.32 25.55 -27.31
N THR A 115 -5.51 25.03 -26.10
CA THR A 115 -4.53 24.17 -25.41
C THR A 115 -4.28 22.88 -26.20
N LEU A 116 -5.34 22.31 -26.78
CA LEU A 116 -5.34 21.08 -27.56
C LEU A 116 -5.79 21.39 -28.99
N THR A 117 -5.30 20.61 -29.95
CA THR A 117 -5.68 20.72 -31.37
C THR A 117 -6.64 19.62 -31.81
N ARG A 118 -6.77 18.55 -31.02
CA ARG A 118 -7.67 17.43 -31.27
C ARG A 118 -8.33 17.00 -29.95
N PRO A 119 -9.60 16.53 -30.00
CA PRO A 119 -10.24 15.93 -28.84
C PRO A 119 -9.45 14.72 -28.36
N ILE A 120 -8.98 14.76 -27.12
CA ILE A 120 -8.28 13.64 -26.48
C ILE A 120 -8.83 13.41 -25.07
N PRO A 121 -8.86 12.17 -24.57
CA PRO A 121 -9.16 11.90 -23.18
C PRO A 121 -8.03 12.44 -22.30
N VAL A 122 -8.34 13.42 -21.44
CA VAL A 122 -7.43 13.97 -20.44
C VAL A 122 -7.93 13.59 -19.07
N GLY A 123 -7.08 12.95 -18.28
CA GLY A 123 -7.38 12.50 -16.93
C GLY A 123 -6.72 13.38 -15.87
N LEU A 124 -7.45 13.69 -14.80
CA LEU A 124 -6.92 14.27 -13.58
C LEU A 124 -7.01 13.25 -12.44
N GLN A 125 -5.89 13.01 -11.77
CA GLN A 125 -5.82 12.13 -10.59
C GLN A 125 -5.30 12.94 -9.40
N ALA A 126 -5.94 12.76 -8.24
CA ALA A 126 -5.47 13.30 -6.97
C ALA A 126 -5.32 12.13 -5.98
N GLN A 127 -4.10 11.87 -5.53
CA GLN A 127 -3.80 10.84 -4.53
C GLN A 127 -3.50 11.51 -3.18
N PRO A 128 -4.43 11.49 -2.21
CA PRO A 128 -4.15 11.95 -0.86
C PRO A 128 -3.05 11.12 -0.20
N ILE A 129 -2.25 11.76 0.64
CA ILE A 129 -1.23 11.10 1.47
C ILE A 129 -1.64 11.27 2.93
N ALA A 130 -1.75 10.16 3.65
CA ALA A 130 -2.16 10.17 5.06
C ALA A 130 -1.17 10.98 5.90
N PRO A 131 -1.61 12.02 6.65
CA PRO A 131 -0.73 12.82 7.49
C PRO A 131 0.07 12.00 8.50
N GLU A 132 -0.48 10.90 8.99
CA GLU A 132 0.16 9.96 9.92
C GLU A 132 1.36 9.27 9.28
N LEU A 133 1.29 8.96 7.97
CA LEU A 133 2.41 8.40 7.22
C LEU A 133 3.56 9.41 7.08
N VAL A 134 3.21 10.67 6.79
CA VAL A 134 4.18 11.78 6.69
C VAL A 134 4.87 11.98 8.03
N ALA A 135 4.09 12.09 9.11
CA ALA A 135 4.60 12.26 10.47
C ALA A 135 5.51 11.11 10.89
N LYS A 136 5.16 9.87 10.52
CA LYS A 136 5.97 8.68 10.82
C LYS A 136 7.33 8.71 10.11
N LEU A 137 7.37 9.06 8.83
CA LEU A 137 8.59 8.98 8.02
C LEU A 137 9.47 10.22 8.13
N LEU A 138 8.87 11.39 8.20
CA LEU A 138 9.54 12.69 8.04
C LEU A 138 9.36 13.62 9.26
N GLY A 139 8.58 13.18 10.27
CA GLY A 139 8.29 13.96 11.47
C GLY A 139 7.17 14.99 11.29
N ASN A 140 6.78 15.63 12.40
CA ASN A 140 5.61 16.52 12.45
C ASN A 140 5.81 17.89 11.80
N ARG A 141 7.04 18.21 11.35
CA ARG A 141 7.38 19.50 10.71
C ARG A 141 7.31 19.45 9.19
N VAL A 142 6.95 18.31 8.63
CA VAL A 142 6.77 18.15 7.19
C VAL A 142 5.29 17.89 6.93
N ALA A 143 4.76 18.59 5.95
CA ALA A 143 3.42 18.35 5.43
C ALA A 143 3.49 18.23 3.91
N VAL A 144 2.57 17.46 3.34
CA VAL A 144 2.44 17.35 1.88
C VAL A 144 0.99 17.54 1.43
N SER A 145 0.80 17.99 0.20
CA SER A 145 -0.51 17.97 -0.47
C SER A 145 -0.82 16.57 -1.01
N PRO A 146 -1.99 16.36 -1.64
CA PRO A 146 -2.17 15.22 -2.54
C PRO A 146 -1.18 15.29 -3.71
N ILE A 147 -0.80 14.12 -4.23
CA ILE A 147 -0.06 14.02 -5.50
C ILE A 147 -1.06 14.19 -6.63
N VAL A 148 -0.86 15.20 -7.47
CA VAL A 148 -1.73 15.49 -8.61
C VAL A 148 -1.07 15.02 -9.89
N THR A 149 -1.73 14.15 -10.64
CA THR A 149 -1.23 13.62 -11.91
C THR A 149 -2.16 13.97 -13.05
N ILE A 150 -1.60 14.49 -14.15
CA ILE A 150 -2.32 14.69 -15.40
C ILE A 150 -1.93 13.59 -16.37
N GLU A 151 -2.93 12.87 -16.86
CA GLU A 151 -2.77 11.81 -17.87
C GLU A 151 -3.35 12.25 -19.23
N PRO A 152 -2.77 11.81 -20.36
CA PRO A 152 -1.55 11.01 -20.46
C PRO A 152 -0.30 11.82 -20.10
N ARG A 153 0.60 11.26 -19.27
CA ARG A 153 1.88 11.88 -18.88
C ARG A 153 2.80 12.13 -20.08
N ARG A 154 3.76 13.06 -19.91
CA ARG A 154 4.79 13.45 -20.90
C ARG A 154 4.26 14.05 -22.21
N ARG A 155 3.09 14.70 -22.19
CA ARG A 155 2.57 15.51 -23.29
C ARG A 155 2.84 16.99 -23.06
N LYS A 156 3.17 17.70 -24.14
CA LYS A 156 3.30 19.15 -24.15
C LYS A 156 2.00 19.75 -24.68
N PHE A 157 1.50 20.74 -23.96
CA PHE A 157 0.34 21.54 -24.36
C PHE A 157 0.76 22.73 -25.22
N HIS A 158 -0.10 23.17 -26.12
CA HIS A 158 0.16 24.33 -26.99
C HIS A 158 0.07 25.64 -26.22
N LYS A 159 -0.77 25.66 -25.16
CA LYS A 159 -0.89 26.77 -24.22
C LYS A 159 -0.68 26.26 -22.78
N PRO A 160 -0.20 27.11 -21.87
CA PRO A 160 -0.13 26.76 -20.45
C PRO A 160 -1.52 26.48 -19.89
N ILE A 161 -1.64 25.41 -19.11
CA ILE A 161 -2.81 25.09 -18.31
C ILE A 161 -2.61 25.61 -16.90
N THR A 162 -3.71 25.86 -16.17
CA THR A 162 -3.66 26.27 -14.77
C THR A 162 -4.01 25.09 -13.88
N LEU A 163 -3.17 24.79 -12.90
CA LEU A 163 -3.42 23.78 -11.88
C LEU A 163 -3.63 24.44 -10.53
N THR A 164 -4.61 23.93 -9.78
CA THR A 164 -4.91 24.34 -8.40
C THR A 164 -4.79 23.11 -7.50
N ILE A 165 -4.03 23.24 -6.41
CA ILE A 165 -3.74 22.17 -5.45
C ILE A 165 -3.89 22.73 -4.02
N PRO A 166 -4.58 22.07 -3.09
CA PRO A 166 -4.67 22.54 -1.71
C PRO A 166 -3.29 22.56 -1.03
N VAL A 167 -3.07 23.53 -0.14
CA VAL A 167 -1.84 23.62 0.64
C VAL A 167 -1.66 22.39 1.54
N PRO A 168 -0.41 21.95 1.77
CA PRO A 168 -0.11 20.92 2.75
C PRO A 168 -0.68 21.20 4.14
N ARG A 169 -1.20 20.16 4.81
CA ARG A 169 -1.68 20.25 6.20
C ARG A 169 -0.94 19.25 7.07
N ALA A 170 -0.26 19.73 8.11
CA ALA A 170 0.42 18.87 9.07
C ALA A 170 -0.58 18.08 9.93
N ALA A 171 -0.17 16.90 10.42
CA ALA A 171 -1.02 16.03 11.25
C ALA A 171 -1.47 16.71 12.55
N GLN A 172 -0.60 17.53 13.17
CA GLN A 172 -0.95 18.33 14.34
C GLN A 172 -1.30 19.76 13.94
N LYS A 173 -2.59 20.11 14.07
CA LYS A 173 -3.07 21.49 13.90
C LYS A 173 -2.34 22.42 14.88
N GLY A 174 -1.68 23.46 14.36
CA GLY A 174 -1.09 24.54 15.15
C GLY A 174 0.44 24.63 15.18
N MET A 175 1.18 23.63 14.65
CA MET A 175 2.65 23.74 14.51
C MET A 175 3.10 24.34 13.18
N ILE A 176 2.26 24.26 12.15
CA ILE A 176 2.44 24.82 10.81
C ILE A 176 1.08 25.33 10.32
N ASN A 177 1.09 26.39 9.50
CA ASN A 177 -0.03 27.09 8.83
C ASN A 177 -0.55 28.38 9.50
N GLN A 178 0.27 29.42 9.47
CA GLN A 178 -0.21 30.76 9.11
C GLN A 178 0.50 31.18 7.81
N TYR A 179 -0.18 31.07 6.68
CA TYR A 179 0.36 31.46 5.40
C TYR A 179 0.18 32.98 5.21
N GLY A 180 1.12 33.76 5.74
CA GLY A 180 1.23 35.21 5.51
C GLY A 180 2.66 35.59 5.10
N GLY A 181 2.82 36.27 3.96
CA GLY A 181 4.12 36.76 3.46
C GLY A 181 4.84 35.85 2.46
N ASP A 182 6.16 36.08 2.32
CA ASP A 182 7.10 35.32 1.48
C ASP A 182 7.26 33.90 2.06
N ARG A 183 7.24 32.86 1.22
CA ARG A 183 7.05 31.46 1.65
C ARG A 183 8.30 30.62 1.43
N PRO A 184 9.30 30.70 2.32
CA PRO A 184 10.56 30.00 2.08
C PRO A 184 10.42 28.48 2.16
N THR A 185 9.44 27.94 2.89
CA THR A 185 9.34 26.49 3.20
C THR A 185 8.48 25.67 2.23
N LEU A 186 7.61 26.32 1.47
CA LEU A 186 6.71 25.63 0.55
C LEU A 186 7.40 25.39 -0.79
N ARG A 187 7.53 24.13 -1.18
CA ARG A 187 8.17 23.71 -2.43
C ARG A 187 7.18 23.01 -3.36
N LEU A 188 7.24 23.36 -4.64
CA LEU A 188 6.54 22.68 -5.72
C LEU A 188 7.47 21.65 -6.36
N LEU A 189 7.13 20.39 -6.17
CA LEU A 189 7.82 19.27 -6.78
C LEU A 189 7.12 18.79 -8.05
N PHE A 190 7.92 18.24 -8.94
CA PHE A 190 7.52 17.82 -10.27
C PHE A 190 8.15 16.48 -10.63
N SER A 191 7.42 15.62 -11.35
CA SER A 191 7.98 14.40 -11.92
C SER A 191 7.46 14.12 -13.32
N LEU A 192 8.37 14.04 -14.29
CA LEU A 192 8.08 13.63 -15.67
C LEU A 192 8.04 12.13 -15.87
N ALA A 193 8.38 11.32 -14.86
CA ALA A 193 8.44 9.88 -15.01
C ALA A 193 7.12 9.31 -15.56
N ALA A 194 7.22 8.53 -16.64
CA ALA A 194 6.12 7.76 -17.20
C ALA A 194 6.45 6.28 -17.05
N ASP A 195 5.43 5.46 -16.87
CA ASP A 195 5.59 4.03 -16.60
C ASP A 195 6.37 3.37 -17.76
N PRO A 196 7.27 2.41 -17.49
CA PRO A 196 7.52 1.74 -16.21
C PRO A 196 8.54 2.46 -15.29
N ASN A 197 9.03 3.65 -15.66
CA ASN A 197 10.08 4.31 -14.90
C ASN A 197 9.56 4.86 -13.56
N PRO A 198 10.31 4.68 -12.45
CA PRO A 198 9.92 5.22 -11.15
C PRO A 198 9.88 6.75 -11.16
N ALA A 199 9.05 7.32 -10.28
CA ALA A 199 8.98 8.77 -10.12
C ALA A 199 10.30 9.33 -9.60
N VAL A 200 10.80 10.36 -10.26
CA VAL A 200 11.93 11.20 -9.82
C VAL A 200 11.40 12.59 -9.56
N TRP A 201 11.63 13.12 -8.36
CA TRP A 201 11.09 14.41 -7.93
C TRP A 201 12.12 15.52 -8.08
N GLU A 202 11.74 16.56 -8.78
CA GLU A 202 12.53 17.77 -8.99
C GLU A 202 11.79 18.96 -8.39
N ASP A 203 12.54 19.84 -7.73
CA ASP A 203 12.01 21.08 -7.19
C ASP A 203 12.00 22.16 -8.27
N VAL A 204 10.81 22.64 -8.60
CA VAL A 204 10.57 23.63 -9.68
C VAL A 204 10.06 24.95 -9.14
N THR A 205 10.09 25.16 -7.82
CA THR A 205 9.52 26.33 -7.13
C THR A 205 10.00 27.66 -7.71
N GLU A 206 11.30 27.77 -8.02
CA GLU A 206 11.90 29.01 -8.55
C GLU A 206 11.50 29.28 -10.01
N SER A 207 11.24 28.22 -10.78
CA SER A 207 10.90 28.31 -12.21
C SER A 207 9.40 28.46 -12.48
N LYS A 208 8.57 28.22 -11.47
CA LYS A 208 7.10 28.21 -11.57
C LYS A 208 6.47 29.10 -10.50
N PRO A 209 6.07 30.34 -10.85
CA PRO A 209 5.42 31.21 -9.89
C PRO A 209 4.09 30.59 -9.41
N MET A 210 3.88 30.65 -8.10
CA MET A 210 2.74 30.09 -7.40
C MET A 210 1.91 31.21 -6.77
N THR A 211 0.59 31.18 -6.98
CA THR A 211 -0.35 32.12 -6.34
C THR A 211 -1.15 31.35 -5.29
N LEU A 212 -1.33 31.90 -4.09
CA LEU A 212 -2.20 31.29 -3.08
C LEU A 212 -3.50 32.07 -2.99
N VAL A 213 -4.59 31.35 -3.08
CA VAL A 213 -5.95 31.87 -2.90
C VAL A 213 -6.73 30.79 -2.17
N ASP A 214 -7.44 31.13 -1.11
CA ASP A 214 -8.36 30.23 -0.39
C ASP A 214 -7.75 28.86 -0.01
N ASP A 215 -6.61 28.86 0.68
CA ASP A 215 -5.86 27.65 1.06
C ASP A 215 -5.44 26.75 -0.12
N CYS A 216 -5.41 27.29 -1.34
CA CYS A 216 -5.02 26.57 -2.54
C CYS A 216 -3.92 27.31 -3.29
N VAL A 217 -2.96 26.55 -3.79
CA VAL A 217 -1.89 27.03 -4.66
C VAL A 217 -2.27 26.82 -6.10
N SER A 218 -2.26 27.90 -6.88
CA SER A 218 -2.46 27.89 -8.32
C SER A 218 -1.16 28.25 -9.06
N PHE A 219 -0.83 27.49 -10.09
CA PHE A 219 0.33 27.72 -10.96
C PHE A 219 0.06 27.24 -12.38
N THR A 220 0.93 27.60 -13.32
CA THR A 220 0.79 27.18 -14.72
C THR A 220 1.84 26.15 -15.14
N THR A 221 1.44 25.27 -16.06
CA THR A 221 2.36 24.30 -16.68
C THR A 221 2.01 24.08 -18.14
N THR A 222 3.01 23.80 -18.95
CA THR A 222 2.87 23.44 -20.37
C THR A 222 3.07 21.95 -20.61
N VAL A 223 3.28 21.16 -19.56
CA VAL A 223 3.54 19.72 -19.65
C VAL A 223 2.66 18.97 -18.66
N SER A 224 2.06 17.86 -19.11
CA SER A 224 1.33 16.90 -18.29
C SER A 224 2.31 16.00 -17.52
N ALA A 225 2.22 15.99 -16.19
CA ALA A 225 3.18 15.32 -15.31
C ALA A 225 2.54 15.05 -13.93
N ARG A 226 3.35 14.62 -12.97
CA ARG A 226 2.99 14.65 -11.55
C ARG A 226 3.46 15.94 -10.91
N PHE A 227 2.63 16.49 -10.04
CA PHE A 227 2.90 17.67 -9.24
C PHE A 227 2.58 17.38 -7.78
N TRP A 228 3.39 17.92 -6.89
CA TRP A 228 3.23 17.69 -5.46
C TRP A 228 3.76 18.86 -4.66
N LEU A 229 3.01 19.34 -3.69
CA LEU A 229 3.47 20.37 -2.76
C LEU A 229 4.00 19.70 -1.50
N ILE A 230 5.16 20.17 -1.04
CA ILE A 230 5.75 19.82 0.25
C ILE A 230 6.05 21.11 1.01
N ASP A 231 5.65 21.15 2.28
CA ASP A 231 6.00 22.22 3.20
C ASP A 231 7.02 21.65 4.19
N CYS A 232 8.26 22.13 4.11
CA CYS A 232 9.35 21.67 4.94
C CYS A 232 10.37 22.78 5.23
N GLN A 233 10.97 22.75 6.42
CA GLN A 233 12.00 23.72 6.81
C GLN A 233 13.32 23.49 6.04
N ASN A 234 13.68 22.23 5.79
CA ASN A 234 14.91 21.86 5.11
C ASN A 234 14.67 21.69 3.60
N VAL A 235 14.55 22.81 2.90
CA VAL A 235 14.14 22.85 1.49
C VAL A 235 15.09 22.12 0.55
N SER A 236 16.39 22.06 0.86
CA SER A 236 17.38 21.35 0.05
C SER A 236 17.15 19.83 -0.01
N GLU A 237 16.43 19.28 0.97
CA GLU A 237 16.12 17.85 1.05
C GLU A 237 14.70 17.52 0.56
N ALA A 238 13.94 18.50 0.07
CA ALA A 238 12.54 18.33 -0.33
C ALA A 238 12.33 17.16 -1.31
N SER A 239 13.16 17.08 -2.37
CA SER A 239 13.09 16.00 -3.35
C SER A 239 13.41 14.62 -2.77
N GLN A 240 14.36 14.54 -1.84
CA GLN A 240 14.75 13.29 -1.19
C GLN A 240 13.64 12.81 -0.24
N MET A 241 13.11 13.71 0.58
CA MET A 241 11.97 13.44 1.48
C MET A 241 10.74 12.95 0.69
N ALA A 242 10.42 13.62 -0.40
CA ALA A 242 9.34 13.23 -1.30
C ALA A 242 9.56 11.85 -1.91
N SER A 243 10.80 11.50 -2.29
CA SER A 243 11.13 10.19 -2.86
C SER A 243 10.89 9.06 -1.86
N ILE A 244 11.34 9.22 -0.61
CA ILE A 244 11.12 8.23 0.47
C ILE A 244 9.63 8.06 0.75
N LEU A 245 8.92 9.17 0.91
CA LEU A 245 7.48 9.17 1.19
C LEU A 245 6.68 8.57 0.03
N TYR A 246 7.02 8.91 -1.21
CA TYR A 246 6.37 8.37 -2.41
C TYR A 246 6.54 6.85 -2.49
N GLN A 247 7.76 6.33 -2.29
CA GLN A 247 8.02 4.90 -2.32
C GLN A 247 7.16 4.12 -1.32
N GLU A 248 7.08 4.59 -0.07
CA GLU A 248 6.23 3.95 0.94
C GLU A 248 4.73 4.12 0.62
N ALA A 249 4.32 5.29 0.10
CA ALA A 249 2.92 5.57 -0.24
C ALA A 249 2.41 4.71 -1.40
N VAL A 250 3.23 4.44 -2.43
CA VAL A 250 2.83 3.62 -3.58
C VAL A 250 2.94 2.12 -3.30
N THR A 251 3.81 1.71 -2.36
CA THR A 251 4.00 0.30 -1.99
C THR A 251 2.68 -0.37 -1.62
N VAL A 252 2.37 -1.51 -2.26
CA VAL A 252 1.13 -2.25 -2.02
C VAL A 252 1.22 -2.98 -0.68
N PRO A 253 0.34 -2.67 0.29
CA PRO A 253 0.29 -3.42 1.54
C PRO A 253 -0.38 -4.77 1.31
N TYR A 254 0.22 -5.84 1.83
CA TYR A 254 -0.35 -7.19 1.80
C TYR A 254 -0.79 -7.63 3.20
N MET A 255 -1.90 -8.34 3.26
CA MET A 255 -2.36 -9.04 4.44
C MET A 255 -1.70 -10.41 4.50
N ALA A 256 -0.65 -10.51 5.28
CA ALA A 256 -0.02 -11.77 5.60
C ALA A 256 -0.56 -12.37 6.91
N LYS A 257 -0.26 -13.65 7.12
CA LYS A 257 -0.38 -14.37 8.38
C LYS A 257 1.03 -14.69 8.89
N PHE A 258 1.23 -14.54 10.18
CA PHE A 258 2.42 -15.05 10.86
C PHE A 258 2.11 -16.41 11.45
N VAL A 259 2.96 -17.41 11.17
CA VAL A 259 2.85 -18.76 11.74
C VAL A 259 4.17 -19.12 12.39
N VAL A 260 4.11 -19.60 13.63
CA VAL A 260 5.27 -20.01 14.40
C VAL A 260 5.21 -21.51 14.62
N PHE A 261 6.26 -22.18 14.19
CA PHE A 261 6.51 -23.57 14.47
C PHE A 261 7.61 -23.70 15.51
N ALA A 262 7.46 -24.63 16.44
CA ALA A 262 8.46 -24.92 17.45
C ALA A 262 8.80 -26.40 17.50
N LYS A 263 10.04 -26.67 17.86
CA LYS A 263 10.52 -28.00 18.21
C LYS A 263 11.40 -27.88 19.43
N ARG A 264 11.19 -28.75 20.41
CA ARG A 264 12.04 -28.80 21.61
C ARG A 264 13.02 -29.97 21.46
N ASP A 265 14.31 -29.65 21.41
CA ASP A 265 15.37 -30.67 21.29
C ASP A 265 15.95 -31.03 22.67
N SER A 266 15.84 -30.13 23.66
CA SER A 266 16.30 -30.35 25.04
C SER A 266 15.44 -29.63 26.08
N PRO A 267 15.56 -29.94 27.38
CA PRO A 267 14.83 -29.24 28.43
C PRO A 267 15.12 -27.73 28.49
N GLU A 268 16.28 -27.28 28.04
CA GLU A 268 16.71 -25.87 28.12
C GLU A 268 16.68 -25.17 26.76
N GLU A 269 16.62 -25.91 25.65
CA GLU A 269 16.68 -25.37 24.29
C GLU A 269 15.51 -25.82 23.40
N GLY A 270 14.98 -24.88 22.63
CA GLY A 270 14.00 -25.12 21.58
C GLY A 270 14.35 -24.34 20.31
N LYS A 271 13.97 -24.88 19.16
CA LYS A 271 14.09 -24.24 17.85
C LYS A 271 12.75 -23.67 17.44
N LEU A 272 12.79 -22.47 16.86
CA LEU A 272 11.62 -21.81 16.29
C LEU A 272 11.82 -21.61 14.79
N ARG A 273 10.75 -21.82 14.02
CA ARG A 273 10.64 -21.42 12.61
C ARG A 273 9.46 -20.50 12.49
N ILE A 274 9.66 -19.35 11.86
CA ILE A 274 8.66 -18.31 11.77
C ILE A 274 8.45 -17.96 10.31
N PHE A 275 7.18 -18.03 9.88
CA PHE A 275 6.78 -17.76 8.52
C PHE A 275 5.87 -16.54 8.46
N CYS A 276 6.02 -15.73 7.41
CA CYS A 276 5.09 -14.67 7.02
C CYS A 276 4.52 -15.05 5.64
N MET A 277 3.25 -15.44 5.59
CA MET A 277 2.62 -16.09 4.44
C MET A 277 1.35 -15.36 3.99
N THR A 278 1.06 -15.32 2.70
CA THR A 278 -0.21 -14.80 2.16
C THR A 278 -1.14 -15.96 1.77
N ASP A 279 -0.80 -16.70 0.71
CA ASP A 279 -1.63 -17.74 0.05
C ASP A 279 -1.13 -19.18 0.26
N ASP A 280 -0.15 -19.34 1.14
CA ASP A 280 0.57 -20.60 1.25
C ASP A 280 -0.26 -21.62 2.04
N LYS A 281 -0.31 -22.87 1.54
CA LYS A 281 -1.17 -23.92 2.08
C LYS A 281 -0.77 -24.18 3.53
N ASP A 282 -1.78 -24.39 4.38
CA ASP A 282 -1.59 -24.60 5.82
C ASP A 282 -0.68 -25.81 6.13
N ASP A 283 -0.57 -26.75 5.18
CA ASP A 283 0.21 -27.98 5.34
C ASP A 283 1.69 -27.83 4.97
N LYS A 284 2.45 -27.35 5.96
CA LYS A 284 3.91 -27.32 5.97
C LYS A 284 4.51 -28.73 6.11
N THR A 285 4.62 -29.42 4.99
CA THR A 285 5.06 -30.83 4.94
C THR A 285 6.47 -31.05 5.47
N LEU A 286 7.40 -30.11 5.25
CA LEU A 286 8.77 -30.19 5.76
C LEU A 286 8.80 -30.07 7.30
N GLU A 287 8.06 -29.12 7.85
CA GLU A 287 7.94 -28.90 9.30
C GLU A 287 7.36 -30.13 9.97
N LYS A 288 6.32 -30.73 9.39
CA LYS A 288 5.75 -32.00 9.85
C LYS A 288 6.78 -33.14 9.82
N GLN A 289 7.53 -33.27 8.72
CA GLN A 289 8.57 -34.31 8.59
C GLN A 289 9.69 -34.15 9.62
N GLU A 290 10.09 -32.92 9.91
CA GLU A 290 11.15 -32.62 10.88
C GLU A 290 10.67 -32.56 12.34
N LYS A 291 9.39 -32.84 12.58
CA LYS A 291 8.72 -32.84 13.90
C LYS A 291 8.70 -31.45 14.55
N PHE A 292 8.44 -30.43 13.76
CA PHE A 292 8.04 -29.12 14.25
C PHE A 292 6.52 -29.07 14.40
N PHE A 293 6.05 -28.44 15.48
CA PHE A 293 4.65 -28.27 15.79
C PHE A 293 4.25 -26.81 15.64
N GLU A 294 3.08 -26.54 15.07
CA GLU A 294 2.54 -25.19 15.05
C GLU A 294 2.16 -24.79 16.49
N VAL A 295 2.74 -23.69 16.98
CA VAL A 295 2.53 -23.22 18.36
C VAL A 295 1.86 -21.86 18.43
N ALA A 296 1.81 -21.13 17.32
CA ALA A 296 1.03 -19.90 17.22
C ALA A 296 0.75 -19.52 15.77
N ARG A 297 -0.40 -18.88 15.57
CA ARG A 297 -0.84 -18.32 14.31
C ARG A 297 -1.49 -16.96 14.56
N SER A 298 -1.20 -15.98 13.73
CA SER A 298 -1.88 -14.69 13.82
C SER A 298 -3.36 -14.83 13.41
N ARG A 299 -4.28 -14.35 14.27
CA ARG A 299 -5.75 -14.22 14.13
C ARG A 299 -6.63 -15.23 14.89
N ASP A 300 -6.09 -16.35 15.38
CA ASP A 300 -6.82 -17.25 16.30
C ASP A 300 -5.96 -17.48 17.55
N ILE A 301 -6.46 -17.08 18.72
CA ILE A 301 -5.82 -17.37 20.01
C ILE A 301 -6.92 -17.80 20.98
N GLU A 302 -7.08 -19.11 21.17
CA GLU A 302 -7.65 -19.60 22.43
C GLU A 302 -6.65 -19.25 23.55
N GLU A 303 -7.13 -18.58 24.59
CA GLU A 303 -6.33 -18.21 25.76
C GLU A 303 -5.89 -19.47 26.51
N GLN A 304 -4.69 -19.94 26.20
CA GLN A 304 -3.97 -20.92 26.99
C GLN A 304 -2.71 -20.27 27.56
N GLU A 305 -2.33 -20.63 28.80
CA GLU A 305 -1.22 -20.03 29.56
C GLU A 305 0.06 -19.91 28.72
N ALA A 306 0.38 -18.69 28.29
CA ALA A 306 1.50 -18.40 27.40
C ALA A 306 2.83 -18.43 28.15
N SER A 307 3.81 -19.20 27.64
CA SER A 307 5.15 -19.25 28.24
C SER A 307 6.08 -18.14 27.74
N ALA A 308 5.84 -17.59 26.54
CA ALA A 308 6.62 -16.49 25.98
C ALA A 308 5.81 -15.67 24.96
N ARG A 309 6.27 -14.44 24.67
CA ARG A 309 5.66 -13.53 23.69
C ARG A 309 6.66 -13.11 22.62
N ILE A 310 6.31 -13.31 21.36
CA ILE A 310 7.02 -12.80 20.18
C ILE A 310 6.30 -11.55 19.67
N ALA A 311 7.05 -10.47 19.45
CA ALA A 311 6.54 -9.24 18.87
C ALA A 311 7.25 -8.97 17.53
N PHE A 312 6.46 -8.89 16.45
CA PHE A 312 6.95 -8.51 15.13
C PHE A 312 6.91 -6.99 15.01
N MET A 313 8.05 -6.37 14.77
CA MET A 313 8.18 -4.92 14.67
C MET A 313 8.53 -4.52 13.22
N LYS A 314 8.07 -3.35 12.76
CA LYS A 314 8.54 -2.78 11.47
C LYS A 314 9.98 -2.26 11.61
N GLU A 315 10.32 -1.74 12.78
CA GLU A 315 11.59 -1.12 13.10
C GLU A 315 12.26 -1.85 14.28
N PRO A 316 13.59 -1.77 14.44
CA PRO A 316 14.28 -2.33 15.60
C PRO A 316 13.78 -1.72 16.91
N LYS A 317 13.86 -2.48 18.02
CA LYS A 317 13.51 -1.98 19.35
C LYS A 317 14.40 -0.80 19.73
N VAL A 318 13.76 0.32 20.05
CA VAL A 318 14.39 1.54 20.56
C VAL A 318 14.73 1.44 22.05
N GLN A 319 15.70 2.25 22.51
CA GLN A 319 16.17 2.25 23.90
C GLN A 319 15.09 2.77 24.87
N ARG A 320 15.24 2.42 26.16
CA ARG A 320 14.33 2.87 27.22
C ARG A 320 14.33 4.41 27.29
N GLY A 321 13.19 5.04 26.96
CA GLY A 321 13.01 6.49 26.99
C GLY A 321 12.45 7.09 25.70
N GLU A 322 12.50 6.36 24.58
CA GLU A 322 11.86 6.76 23.33
C GLU A 322 10.37 6.35 23.27
N ALA A 323 9.62 6.95 22.35
CA ALA A 323 8.18 6.71 22.23
C ALA A 323 7.90 5.21 21.99
N PRO A 324 6.92 4.62 22.71
CA PRO A 324 6.62 3.20 22.58
C PRO A 324 6.13 2.88 21.16
N GLN A 325 6.89 2.02 20.46
CA GLN A 325 6.50 1.53 19.14
C GLN A 325 5.40 0.46 19.26
N THR A 326 4.43 0.51 18.36
CA THR A 326 3.38 -0.51 18.29
C THR A 326 3.84 -1.67 17.37
N PRO A 327 3.87 -2.92 17.86
CA PRO A 327 4.20 -4.08 17.03
C PRO A 327 3.17 -4.31 15.93
N ILE A 328 3.63 -4.84 14.79
CA ILE A 328 2.79 -5.31 13.68
C ILE A 328 1.89 -6.47 14.16
N CYS A 329 2.45 -7.37 14.95
CA CYS A 329 1.75 -8.54 15.49
C CYS A 329 2.42 -8.97 16.80
N ASN A 330 1.62 -9.35 17.80
CA ASN A 330 2.10 -10.08 18.97
C ASN A 330 1.58 -11.51 18.89
N LEU A 331 2.45 -12.49 19.07
CA LEU A 331 2.08 -13.90 19.19
C LEU A 331 2.54 -14.42 20.54
N ASN A 332 1.62 -15.02 21.27
CA ASN A 332 1.92 -15.79 22.45
C ASN A 332 2.29 -17.20 22.01
N ILE A 333 3.38 -17.75 22.53
CA ILE A 333 3.85 -19.10 22.18
C ILE A 333 4.06 -19.92 23.45
N ARG A 334 3.89 -21.24 23.29
CA ARG A 334 4.29 -22.26 24.23
C ARG A 334 5.11 -23.30 23.48
N LEU A 335 6.26 -23.69 24.03
CA LEU A 335 7.04 -24.77 23.43
C LEU A 335 6.33 -26.11 23.69
N PRO A 336 6.29 -27.03 22.73
CA PRO A 336 5.71 -28.35 22.91
C PRO A 336 6.46 -29.13 23.99
N ASP A 337 5.76 -30.04 24.66
CA ASP A 337 6.35 -30.89 25.69
C ASP A 337 7.27 -31.95 25.05
N MET A 338 8.36 -32.31 25.73
CA MET A 338 9.37 -33.23 25.18
C MET A 338 8.79 -34.60 24.81
N SER A 339 7.73 -35.05 25.49
CA SER A 339 7.01 -36.30 25.20
C SER A 339 6.32 -36.29 23.84
N GLU A 340 5.93 -35.12 23.33
CA GLU A 340 5.31 -34.97 22.01
C GLU A 340 6.34 -34.94 20.88
N SER A 341 7.59 -34.56 21.18
CA SER A 341 8.70 -34.48 20.21
C SER A 341 9.35 -35.83 19.83
N GLY A 342 8.96 -36.91 20.52
CA GLY A 342 9.48 -38.27 20.32
C GLY A 342 10.79 -38.54 21.08
N GLU A 343 10.91 -39.76 21.62
CA GLU A 343 11.98 -40.21 22.52
C GLU A 343 13.39 -39.88 22.01
N LEU A 344 14.15 -39.14 22.82
CA LEU A 344 15.58 -38.91 22.60
C LEU A 344 16.35 -40.20 22.88
N ASN A 345 17.15 -40.63 21.91
CA ASN A 345 18.13 -41.69 22.10
C ASN A 345 19.17 -41.22 23.14
N SER A 346 19.37 -42.00 24.21
CA SER A 346 20.04 -41.56 25.45
C SER A 346 21.47 -41.00 25.25
N ASP A 347 22.14 -41.43 24.18
CA ASP A 347 23.49 -40.99 23.81
C ASP A 347 23.55 -39.53 23.37
N LYS A 348 22.54 -39.02 22.64
CA LYS A 348 22.51 -37.61 22.22
C LYS A 348 22.32 -36.68 23.41
N ALA A 349 21.47 -37.07 24.37
CA ALA A 349 21.24 -36.29 25.59
C ALA A 349 22.50 -36.18 26.47
N ALA A 350 23.41 -37.15 26.41
CA ALA A 350 24.70 -37.09 27.10
C ALA A 350 25.70 -36.15 26.40
N GLU A 351 25.72 -36.15 25.07
CA GLU A 351 26.58 -35.27 24.28
C GLU A 351 26.20 -33.78 24.44
N PHE A 352 24.89 -33.48 24.46
CA PHE A 352 24.40 -32.12 24.68
C PHE A 352 24.69 -31.59 26.09
N ARG A 353 24.60 -32.43 27.14
CA ARG A 353 24.97 -32.04 28.51
C ARG A 353 26.44 -31.62 28.61
N LYS A 354 27.35 -32.37 27.96
CA LYS A 354 28.77 -31.98 27.89
C LYS A 354 28.98 -30.64 27.19
N ARG A 355 28.21 -30.34 26.15
CA ARG A 355 28.31 -29.07 25.42
C ARG A 355 27.75 -27.90 26.21
N HIS A 356 26.67 -28.11 26.96
CA HIS A 356 26.09 -27.11 27.87
C HIS A 356 27.06 -26.76 29.01
N ASP A 357 27.66 -27.76 29.66
CA ASP A 357 28.64 -27.53 30.72
C ASP A 357 29.87 -26.77 30.22
N PHE A 358 30.27 -27.00 28.96
CA PHE A 358 31.35 -26.27 28.31
C PHE A 358 31.01 -24.79 28.05
N LEU A 359 29.80 -24.48 27.57
CA LEU A 359 29.36 -23.10 27.31
C LEU A 359 29.17 -22.31 28.60
N ARG A 360 28.61 -22.95 29.64
CA ARG A 360 28.47 -22.35 30.97
C ARG A 360 29.82 -22.03 31.61
N GLY A 361 30.85 -22.84 31.36
CA GLY A 361 32.23 -22.57 31.75
C GLY A 361 32.86 -21.35 31.06
N GLN A 362 32.29 -20.89 29.94
CA GLN A 362 32.72 -19.68 29.22
C GLN A 362 31.88 -18.44 29.55
N GLY A 363 30.88 -18.53 30.44
CA GLY A 363 30.07 -17.39 30.89
C GLY A 363 29.09 -16.86 29.84
N LEU A 364 28.68 -17.69 28.88
CA LEU A 364 27.62 -17.41 27.90
C LEU A 364 26.28 -18.01 28.34
#